data_AF-A0A917FAL4-F1
#
_entry.id   AF-A0A917FAL4-F1
#
_cell.length_a   1.000
_cell.length_b   1.000
_cell.length_c   1.000
_cell.angle_alpha   90.00
_cell.angle_beta   90.00
_cell.angle_gamma   90.00
#
_symmetry.space_group_name_H-M   'P 1'
#
loop_
_entity.id
_entity.type
_entity.pdbx_description
1 polymer ?
#
loop_
_entity_poly.entity_id
_entity_poly.type
_entity_poly.pdbx_seq_one_letter_code
_entity_poly.pdbx_strand_id
1 'polypeptide(L)'
;MAKLMFTDEELALFQARFEQNKNWLQWVRVTNRDGLDILSLDIGGQDKKTVRMTKKEGQGYLAKCVDEWGLAVASDFESLLDSVDEGKNAH
;
A
#
# COMPACT_ATOMS: atom_id res chain seq x y z
N MET A 1 -7.90 10.76 -19.66
CA MET A 1 -7.73 9.61 -18.76
C MET A 1 -7.91 10.11 -17.34
N ALA A 2 -8.81 9.50 -16.56
CA ALA A 2 -8.99 9.88 -15.16
C ALA A 2 -7.71 9.52 -14.40
N LYS A 3 -7.12 10.48 -13.68
CA LYS A 3 -6.00 10.17 -12.78
C LYS A 3 -6.56 9.29 -11.67
N LEU A 4 -6.09 8.06 -11.57
CA LEU A 4 -6.49 7.14 -10.51
C LEU A 4 -5.83 7.59 -9.21
N MET A 5 -6.59 8.31 -8.39
CA MET A 5 -6.16 8.82 -7.09
C MET A 5 -6.88 8.08 -5.96
N PHE A 6 -6.20 7.94 -4.82
CA PHE A 6 -6.84 7.49 -3.60
C PHE A 6 -7.89 8.52 -3.15
N THR A 7 -9.07 8.03 -2.77
CA THR A 7 -10.14 8.85 -2.22
C THR A 7 -9.84 9.21 -0.77
N ASP A 8 -10.54 10.22 -0.23
CA ASP A 8 -10.37 10.60 1.17
C ASP A 8 -10.78 9.47 2.14
N GLU A 9 -11.78 8.67 1.77
CA GLU A 9 -12.22 7.49 2.54
C GLU A 9 -11.14 6.41 2.60
N GLU A 10 -10.50 6.12 1.46
CA GLU A 10 -9.38 5.17 1.40
C GLU A 10 -8.18 5.67 2.20
N LEU A 11 -7.86 6.96 2.11
CA LEU A 11 -6.76 7.54 2.90
C LEU A 11 -7.05 7.52 4.40
N ALA A 12 -8.30 7.76 4.80
CA ALA A 12 -8.72 7.66 6.20
C ALA A 12 -8.59 6.23 6.72
N LEU A 13 -9.00 5.24 5.92
CA LEU A 13 -8.83 3.81 6.23
C LEU A 13 -7.34 3.45 6.35
N PHE A 14 -6.50 3.88 5.40
CA PHE A 14 -5.06 3.67 5.44
C PHE A 14 -4.44 4.25 6.72
N GLN A 15 -4.79 5.51 7.04
CA GLN A 15 -4.28 6.20 8.22
C GLN A 15 -4.70 5.48 9.51
N ALA A 16 -5.95 5.04 9.61
CA ALA A 16 -6.43 4.26 10.75
C ALA A 16 -5.65 2.95 10.91
N ARG A 17 -5.34 2.26 9.80
CA ARG A 17 -4.54 1.03 9.82
C ARG A 17 -3.08 1.30 10.22
N PHE A 18 -2.49 2.39 9.72
CA PHE A 18 -1.16 2.84 10.08
C PHE A 18 -1.03 3.11 11.58
N GLU A 19 -2.01 3.76 12.20
CA GLU A 19 -2.01 4.05 13.63
C GLU A 19 -2.15 2.79 14.50
N GLN A 20 -2.82 1.75 13.99
CA GLN A 20 -2.98 0.48 14.68
C GLN A 20 -1.77 -0.45 14.53
N ASN A 21 -1.09 -0.42 13.38
CA ASN A 21 0.01 -1.32 13.10
C ASN A 21 1.36 -0.75 13.57
N LYS A 22 1.85 -1.26 14.69
CA LYS A 22 3.15 -0.85 15.28
C LYS A 22 4.37 -1.10 14.40
N ASN A 23 4.24 -1.89 13.33
CA ASN A 23 5.35 -2.15 12.40
C ASN A 23 5.39 -1.15 11.26
N TRP A 24 4.33 -0.39 11.02
CA TRP A 24 4.32 0.66 10.01
C TRP A 24 5.01 1.89 10.61
N LEU A 25 6.17 2.23 10.07
CA LEU A 25 7.06 3.21 10.70
C LEU A 25 6.79 4.62 10.20
N GLN A 26 6.64 4.75 8.89
CA GLN A 26 6.36 6.01 8.22
C GLN A 26 5.76 5.73 6.85
N TRP A 27 5.05 6.72 6.31
CA TRP A 27 4.54 6.64 4.97
C TRP A 27 4.55 8.01 4.30
N VAL A 28 4.52 8.01 2.98
CA VAL A 28 4.42 9.21 2.17
C VAL A 28 3.52 8.97 0.96
N ARG A 29 2.72 9.97 0.61
CA ARG A 29 1.97 10.01 -0.63
C ARG A 29 2.78 10.73 -1.69
N VAL A 30 2.96 10.10 -2.85
CA VAL A 30 3.69 10.68 -3.97
C VAL A 30 2.88 10.49 -5.24
N THR A 31 2.68 11.57 -6.00
CA THR A 31 2.21 11.48 -7.38
C THR A 31 3.40 11.35 -8.32
N ASN A 32 3.45 10.31 -9.15
CA ASN A 32 4.52 10.17 -10.12
C ASN A 32 4.31 11.09 -11.35
N ARG A 33 5.29 11.13 -12.27
CA ARG A 33 5.22 11.96 -13.49
C ARG A 33 4.05 11.60 -14.40
N ASP A 34 3.58 10.36 -14.35
CA ASP A 34 2.44 9.86 -15.12
C ASP A 34 1.09 10.20 -14.45
N GLY A 35 1.12 10.83 -13.27
CA GLY A 35 -0.08 11.20 -12.52
C GLY A 35 -0.68 10.05 -11.70
N LEU A 36 0.05 8.95 -11.52
CA LEU A 36 -0.33 7.86 -10.61
C LEU A 36 -0.10 8.29 -9.16
N ASP A 37 -1.12 8.06 -8.35
CA ASP A 37 -1.08 8.28 -6.92
C ASP A 37 -0.53 7.04 -6.22
N ILE A 38 0.53 7.23 -5.43
CA ILE A 38 1.29 6.15 -4.81
C ILE A 38 1.39 6.42 -3.31
N LEU A 39 0.97 5.45 -2.51
CA LEU A 39 1.25 5.40 -1.08
C LEU A 39 2.49 4.55 -0.87
N SER A 40 3.58 5.16 -0.41
CA SER A 40 4.81 4.46 -0.05
C SER A 40 4.85 4.31 1.47
N LEU A 41 4.90 3.08 1.94
CA LEU A 41 4.87 2.72 3.35
C LEU A 41 6.17 1.99 3.71
N ASP A 42 6.83 2.43 4.76
CA ASP A 42 7.98 1.73 5.33
C ASP A 42 7.53 0.85 6.49
N ILE A 43 7.84 -0.43 6.38
CA ILE A 43 7.51 -1.47 7.36
C ILE A 43 8.80 -1.88 8.07
N GLY A 44 8.80 -1.76 9.38
CA GLY A 44 9.83 -2.24 10.29
C GLY A 44 9.62 -3.69 10.73
N GLY A 45 10.58 -4.22 11.47
CA GLY A 45 10.58 -5.60 11.94
C GLY A 45 11.94 -6.26 11.70
N GLN A 46 11.93 -7.59 11.62
CA GLN A 46 13.10 -8.39 11.32
C GLN A 46 13.64 -8.10 9.91
N ASP A 47 12.72 -7.97 8.95
CA ASP A 47 13.03 -7.60 7.57
C ASP A 47 12.37 -6.26 7.24
N LYS A 48 13.17 -5.19 7.27
CA LYS A 48 12.71 -3.85 6.90
C LYS A 48 12.42 -3.83 5.41
N LYS A 49 11.25 -3.32 5.04
CA LYS A 49 10.84 -3.24 3.63
C LYS A 49 10.00 -2.01 3.35
N THR A 50 10.10 -1.50 2.13
CA THR A 50 9.20 -0.46 1.62
C THR A 50 8.15 -1.08 0.70
N VAL A 51 6.87 -0.83 0.99
CA VAL A 51 5.74 -1.25 0.16
C VAL A 51 5.15 -0.03 -0.54
N ARG A 52 4.95 -0.12 -1.85
CA ARG A 52 4.29 0.91 -2.66
C ARG A 52 2.93 0.42 -3.13
N MET A 53 1.89 1.16 -2.77
CA MET A 53 0.50 0.89 -3.11
C MET A 53 0.01 1.89 -4.15
N THR A 54 -0.73 1.43 -5.14
CA THR A 54 -1.34 2.27 -6.17
C THR A 54 -2.65 1.68 -6.68
N LYS A 55 -3.49 2.53 -7.28
CA LYS A 55 -4.71 2.10 -7.98
C LYS A 55 -4.37 1.59 -9.38
N LYS A 56 -5.06 0.54 -9.81
CA LYS A 56 -4.92 -0.04 -11.15
C LYS A 56 -6.26 -0.03 -11.88
N GLU A 57 -6.28 0.56 -13.07
CA GLU A 57 -7.49 0.68 -13.87
C GLU A 57 -8.10 -0.70 -14.15
N GLY A 58 -9.38 -0.87 -13.84
CA GLY A 58 -10.13 -2.11 -14.08
C GLY A 58 -9.69 -3.34 -13.25
N GLN A 59 -8.74 -3.18 -12.31
CA GLN A 59 -8.17 -4.31 -11.55
C GLN A 59 -8.07 -4.04 -10.04
N GLY A 60 -8.60 -2.91 -9.56
CA GLY A 60 -8.60 -2.56 -8.14
C GLY A 60 -7.29 -1.90 -7.70
N TYR A 61 -6.57 -2.59 -6.82
CA TYR A 61 -5.41 -2.06 -6.11
C TYR A 61 -4.20 -2.99 -6.23
N LEU A 62 -3.02 -2.40 -6.17
CA LEU A 62 -1.76 -3.12 -6.27
C LEU A 62 -0.79 -2.62 -5.21
N ALA A 63 -0.15 -3.54 -4.51
CA ALA A 63 0.92 -3.29 -3.56
C ALA A 63 2.17 -4.05 -4.00
N LYS A 64 3.30 -3.37 -4.09
CA LYS A 64 4.58 -3.96 -4.47
C LYS A 64 5.64 -3.67 -3.41
N CYS A 65 6.36 -4.71 -2.99
CA CYS A 65 7.58 -4.54 -2.20
C CYS A 65 8.70 -4.01 -3.10
N VAL A 66 9.40 -2.97 -2.66
CA VAL A 66 10.52 -2.38 -3.41
C VAL A 66 11.77 -3.25 -3.26
N ASP A 67 11.98 -3.79 -2.07
CA ASP A 67 13.22 -4.48 -1.69
C ASP A 67 13.19 -5.99 -2.03
N GLU A 68 12.01 -6.54 -2.35
CA GLU A 68 11.79 -7.97 -2.59
C GLU A 68 10.81 -8.23 -3.74
N TRP A 69 10.74 -9.47 -4.21
CA TRP A 69 9.75 -9.95 -5.17
C TRP A 69 8.38 -10.15 -4.51
N GLY A 70 7.82 -9.10 -3.90
CA GLY A 70 6.49 -9.10 -3.30
C GLY A 70 5.50 -8.32 -4.15
N LEU A 71 4.40 -8.96 -4.55
CA LEU A 71 3.29 -8.32 -5.26
C LEU A 71 1.96 -8.82 -4.69
N ALA A 72 1.12 -7.91 -4.21
CA ALA A 72 -0.26 -8.16 -3.86
C ALA A 72 -1.19 -7.37 -4.77
N VAL A 73 -2.30 -8.00 -5.16
CA VAL A 73 -3.36 -7.39 -5.97
C VAL A 73 -4.68 -7.70 -5.31
N ALA A 74 -5.53 -6.69 -5.15
CA ALA A 74 -6.83 -6.84 -4.50
C ALA A 74 -7.90 -6.03 -5.25
N SER A 75 -9.15 -6.51 -5.20
CA SER A 75 -10.31 -5.83 -5.80
C SER A 75 -10.70 -4.55 -5.04
N ASP A 76 -10.47 -4.54 -3.74
CA ASP A 76 -10.79 -3.48 -2.79
C ASP A 76 -9.56 -3.13 -1.93
N PHE A 77 -9.61 -1.96 -1.33
CA PHE A 77 -8.45 -1.42 -0.63
C PHE A 77 -8.23 -2.09 0.72
N GLU A 78 -9.29 -2.47 1.44
CA GLU A 78 -9.20 -3.20 2.71
C GLU A 78 -8.42 -4.52 2.55
N SER A 79 -8.82 -5.33 1.58
CA SER A 79 -8.15 -6.61 1.27
C SER A 79 -6.68 -6.42 0.86
N LEU A 80 -6.34 -5.29 0.23
CA LEU A 80 -4.95 -4.95 -0.06
C LEU A 80 -4.15 -4.72 1.22
N LEU A 81 -4.71 -3.94 2.15
CA LEU A 81 -4.04 -3.63 3.42
C LEU A 81 -3.86 -4.90 4.26
N ASP A 82 -4.85 -5.77 4.28
CA ASP A 82 -4.73 -7.07 4.95
C ASP A 82 -3.60 -7.91 4.33
N SER A 83 -3.46 -7.93 3.00
CA SER A 83 -2.34 -8.61 2.33
C SER A 83 -0.97 -8.01 2.70
N VAL A 84 -0.90 -6.68 2.87
CA VAL A 84 0.32 -5.98 3.28
C VAL A 84 0.67 -6.32 4.74
N ASP A 85 -0.34 -6.48 5.60
CA ASP A 85 -0.19 -6.88 7.00
C ASP A 85 0.17 -8.37 7.16
N GLU A 86 -0.45 -9.25 6.36
CA GLU A 86 -0.28 -10.70 6.39
C GLU A 86 1.04 -11.21 5.79
N GLY A 87 1.80 -10.35 5.10
CA GLY A 87 3.16 -10.64 4.62
C GLY A 87 4.19 -10.97 5.72
N LYS A 88 3.73 -11.30 6.93
CA LYS A 88 4.44 -11.90 8.07
C LYS A 88 4.17 -13.40 8.28
N ASN A 89 3.12 -13.98 7.70
CA ASN A 89 2.70 -15.36 8.01
C ASN A 89 3.13 -16.41 6.98
N ALA A 90 3.85 -16.04 5.92
CA ALA A 90 4.38 -16.99 4.95
C ALA A 90 5.78 -17.50 5.36
N HIS A 91 5.86 -18.21 6.49
CA HIS A 91 7.02 -19.05 6.84
C HIS A 91 6.57 -20.32 7.54
#